data_AF-A0A5E3ZVK4-F1
#
_entry.id   AF-A0A5E3ZVK4-F1
#
_cell.length_a   1.000
_cell.length_b   1.000
_cell.length_c   1.000
_cell.angle_alpha   90.00
_cell.angle_beta   90.00
_cell.angle_gamma   90.00
#
_symmetry.space_group_name_H-M   'P 1'
#
loop_
_entity.id
_entity.type
_entity.pdbx_description
1 polymer ?
#
loop_
_entity_poly.entity_id
_entity_poly.type
_entity_poly.pdbx_seq_one_letter_code
_entity_poly.pdbx_strand_id
1 'polypeptide(L)'
;MTETAATLWPCPSSFPTELWPVEELSSIDPAPSEWVTVYDLSLGAGRVRSRQCGVTDNASKSTSIPELFASMGASPGCKEPQVNVLMPFLWFWDAYPLPHEGWNYRDDSGTDRPLLRYSCTPVSDEWNNWCIEVRGDELRHYLAIQGKIAIFHCAFRQVSMREVALEFSDSFHKEWADLLLQVQPCVIDGVHSTEVGLSGTYFVR
;
A
#
# COMPACT_ATOMS: atom_id res chain seq x y z
N MET A 1 12.53 -0.28 -17.57
CA MET A 1 11.16 0.00 -17.10
C MET A 1 10.92 -0.94 -15.95
N THR A 2 10.45 -0.43 -14.81
CA THR A 2 10.10 -1.24 -13.65
C THR A 2 8.84 -2.04 -13.99
N GLU A 3 8.83 -3.33 -13.69
CA GLU A 3 7.67 -4.19 -13.90
C GLU A 3 6.64 -3.88 -12.81
N THR A 4 5.46 -3.36 -13.18
CA THR A 4 4.35 -3.11 -12.24
C THR A 4 3.12 -3.91 -12.64
N ALA A 5 2.16 -4.06 -11.74
CA ALA A 5 0.89 -4.72 -12.08
C ALA A 5 0.19 -4.01 -13.25
N ALA A 6 0.27 -2.67 -13.35
CA ALA A 6 -0.30 -1.93 -14.48
C ALA A 6 0.34 -2.27 -15.83
N THR A 7 1.65 -2.54 -15.87
CA THR A 7 2.34 -2.92 -17.11
C THR A 7 2.03 -4.36 -17.55
N LEU A 8 1.73 -5.24 -16.59
CA LEU A 8 1.47 -6.66 -16.85
C LEU A 8 -0.01 -6.99 -17.04
N TRP A 9 -0.89 -6.18 -16.44
CA TRP A 9 -2.34 -6.29 -16.55
C TRP A 9 -2.92 -5.04 -17.22
N PRO A 10 -2.80 -4.93 -18.55
CA PRO A 10 -3.28 -3.77 -19.28
C PRO A 10 -4.81 -3.72 -19.25
N CYS A 11 -5.36 -2.50 -19.31
CA CYS A 11 -6.80 -2.29 -19.45
C CYS A 11 -7.32 -3.05 -20.68
N PRO A 12 -8.34 -3.92 -20.54
CA PRO A 12 -8.98 -4.56 -21.68
C PRO A 12 -9.52 -3.49 -22.64
N SER A 13 -9.35 -3.69 -23.95
CA SER A 13 -9.79 -2.71 -24.95
C SER A 13 -11.31 -2.48 -24.97
N SER A 14 -12.07 -3.42 -24.44
CA SER A 14 -13.53 -3.35 -24.27
C SER A 14 -13.94 -2.64 -22.98
N PHE A 15 -13.01 -2.34 -22.08
CA PHE A 15 -13.30 -1.76 -20.78
C PHE A 15 -13.14 -0.22 -20.82
N PRO A 16 -14.02 0.54 -20.15
CA PRO A 16 -13.89 1.99 -20.08
C PRO A 16 -12.60 2.42 -19.35
N THR A 17 -11.67 3.05 -20.07
CA THR A 17 -10.33 3.38 -19.56
C THR A 17 -10.36 4.23 -18.30
N GLU A 18 -11.32 5.15 -18.16
CA GLU A 18 -11.43 6.02 -16.99
C GLU A 18 -11.92 5.32 -15.71
N LEU A 19 -12.44 4.09 -15.82
CA LEU A 19 -12.78 3.24 -14.67
C LEU A 19 -11.63 2.28 -14.32
N TRP A 20 -10.59 2.21 -15.15
CA TRP A 20 -9.47 1.31 -14.91
C TRP A 20 -8.57 1.88 -13.79
N PRO A 21 -8.29 1.11 -12.72
CA PRO A 21 -7.53 1.60 -11.55
C PRO A 21 -6.02 1.62 -11.83
N VAL A 22 -5.62 2.42 -12.82
CA VAL A 22 -4.23 2.46 -13.32
C VAL A 22 -3.26 2.97 -12.26
N GLU A 23 -3.67 3.92 -11.43
CA GLU A 23 -2.85 4.47 -10.34
C GLU A 23 -2.56 3.39 -9.30
N GLU A 24 -3.59 2.65 -8.88
CA GLU A 24 -3.47 1.54 -7.92
C GLU A 24 -2.56 0.45 -8.47
N LEU A 25 -2.81 0.00 -9.70
CA LEU A 25 -2.02 -1.05 -10.33
C LEU A 25 -0.56 -0.61 -10.55
N SER A 26 -0.32 0.68 -10.79
CA SER A 26 1.05 1.21 -10.96
C SER A 26 1.82 1.26 -9.63
N SER A 27 1.11 1.35 -8.51
CA SER A 27 1.70 1.36 -7.16
C SER A 27 2.06 -0.03 -6.62
N ILE A 28 1.78 -1.08 -7.40
CA ILE A 28 2.05 -2.49 -7.07
C ILE A 28 3.24 -2.96 -7.90
N ASP A 29 4.37 -3.15 -7.23
CA ASP A 29 5.70 -3.39 -7.80
C ASP A 29 6.44 -4.43 -6.94
N PRO A 30 7.02 -5.50 -7.51
CA PRO A 30 7.78 -6.50 -6.77
C PRO A 30 9.17 -6.02 -6.31
N ALA A 31 9.71 -4.96 -6.92
CA ALA A 31 11.08 -4.49 -6.70
C ALA A 31 11.16 -2.96 -6.58
N PRO A 32 10.37 -2.32 -5.70
CA PRO A 32 10.32 -0.87 -5.62
C PRO A 32 11.65 -0.31 -5.11
N SER A 33 12.11 0.77 -5.75
CA SER A 33 13.35 1.48 -5.37
C SER A 33 13.08 2.83 -4.70
N GLU A 34 11.95 3.46 -5.02
CA GLU A 34 11.53 4.75 -4.46
C GLU A 34 10.69 4.58 -3.20
N TRP A 35 9.81 5.53 -2.90
CA TRP A 35 8.93 5.44 -1.75
C TRP A 35 7.88 4.35 -1.92
N VAL A 36 7.78 3.48 -0.92
CA VAL A 36 6.84 2.36 -0.86
C VAL A 36 5.86 2.61 0.26
N THR A 37 4.58 2.71 -0.08
CA THR A 37 3.50 2.75 0.90
C THR A 37 3.40 1.39 1.61
N VAL A 38 3.78 1.35 2.89
CA VAL A 38 3.73 0.16 3.76
C VAL A 38 2.48 0.12 4.63
N TYR A 39 1.83 1.27 4.78
CA TYR A 39 0.53 1.39 5.40
C TYR A 39 -0.21 2.55 4.77
N ASP A 40 -1.47 2.33 4.38
CA ASP A 40 -2.39 3.43 4.15
C ASP A 40 -3.82 3.10 4.55
N LEU A 41 -4.53 4.17 4.86
CA LEU A 41 -5.98 4.22 4.95
C LEU A 41 -6.39 5.57 4.39
N SER A 42 -6.96 5.57 3.19
CA SER A 42 -7.37 6.78 2.49
C SER A 42 -8.86 6.70 2.13
N LEU A 43 -9.62 7.68 2.61
CA LEU A 43 -11.02 7.93 2.36
C LEU A 43 -11.13 9.19 1.49
N GLY A 44 -11.91 9.09 0.42
CA GLY A 44 -12.26 10.19 -0.47
C GLY A 44 -13.69 10.05 -0.95
N ALA A 45 -14.19 11.05 -1.67
CA ALA A 45 -15.54 11.02 -2.23
C ALA A 45 -15.72 9.81 -3.16
N GLY A 46 -16.40 8.77 -2.66
CA GLY A 46 -16.60 7.51 -3.37
C GLY A 46 -15.35 6.64 -3.54
N ARG A 47 -14.18 6.99 -2.97
CA ARG A 47 -12.93 6.22 -3.07
C ARG A 47 -12.45 5.80 -1.69
N VAL A 48 -12.12 4.53 -1.53
CA VAL A 48 -11.52 3.95 -0.32
C VAL A 48 -10.30 3.15 -0.75
N ARG A 49 -9.18 3.36 -0.06
CA ARG A 49 -7.94 2.60 -0.26
C ARG A 49 -7.37 2.20 1.09
N SER A 50 -6.92 0.96 1.19
CA SER A 50 -6.16 0.47 2.32
C SER A 50 -5.02 -0.44 1.88
N ARG A 51 -3.95 -0.41 2.67
CA ARG A 51 -2.74 -1.19 2.47
C ARG A 51 -2.11 -1.47 3.81
N GLN A 52 -1.65 -2.69 3.99
CA GLN A 52 -0.94 -3.11 5.18
C GLN A 52 0.19 -4.05 4.80
N CYS A 53 1.39 -3.75 5.30
CA CYS A 53 2.58 -4.56 5.12
C CYS A 53 2.85 -5.41 6.37
N GLY A 54 3.09 -6.70 6.16
CA GLY A 54 3.68 -7.60 7.14
C GLY A 54 5.00 -8.18 6.65
N VAL A 55 5.86 -8.62 7.55
CA VAL A 55 7.14 -9.25 7.22
C VAL A 55 7.18 -10.67 7.77
N THR A 56 7.72 -11.60 6.98
CA THR A 56 7.92 -13.00 7.38
C THR A 56 9.20 -13.55 6.79
N ASP A 57 9.64 -14.73 7.25
CA ASP A 57 10.88 -15.35 6.78
C ASP A 57 10.70 -15.87 5.35
N ASN A 58 11.70 -15.67 4.48
CA ASN A 58 11.63 -16.08 3.07
C ASN A 58 11.53 -17.62 2.91
N ALA A 59 12.11 -18.38 3.85
CA ALA A 59 12.01 -19.85 3.88
C ALA A 59 10.63 -20.35 4.33
N SER A 60 9.81 -19.48 4.89
CA SER A 60 8.48 -19.82 5.38
C SER A 60 7.46 -19.73 4.24
N LYS A 61 7.25 -20.84 3.53
CA LYS A 61 5.89 -21.21 3.07
C LYS A 61 5.00 -21.59 4.28
N SER A 62 5.27 -21.01 5.45
CA SER A 62 4.76 -21.50 6.73
C SER A 62 3.56 -20.70 7.17
N THR A 63 2.68 -21.38 7.89
CA THR A 63 1.47 -20.93 8.58
C THR A 63 1.71 -19.86 9.65
N SER A 64 2.88 -19.23 9.70
CA SER A 64 3.23 -18.15 10.63
C SER A 64 2.54 -16.85 10.23
N ILE A 65 1.85 -16.24 11.19
CA ILE A 65 1.24 -14.91 11.02
C ILE A 65 2.37 -13.90 10.77
N PRO A 66 2.35 -13.12 9.66
CA PRO A 66 3.35 -12.09 9.40
C PRO A 66 3.41 -11.07 10.55
N GLU A 67 4.61 -10.63 10.89
CA GLU A 67 4.79 -9.54 11.85
C GLU A 67 4.41 -8.21 11.18
N LEU A 68 3.59 -7.40 11.83
CA LEU A 68 3.13 -6.14 11.27
C LEU A 68 4.30 -5.16 11.09
N PHE A 69 4.52 -4.68 9.86
CA PHE A 69 5.64 -3.80 9.56
C PHE A 69 5.41 -2.37 10.07
N ALA A 70 4.22 -1.83 9.83
CA ALA A 70 3.87 -0.48 10.22
C ALA A 70 2.37 -0.34 10.51
N SER A 71 2.03 0.56 11.42
CA SER A 71 0.65 0.97 11.70
C SER A 71 0.60 2.38 12.25
N MET A 72 -0.58 2.99 12.19
CA MET A 72 -0.87 4.20 12.93
C MET A 72 -1.94 3.94 13.99
N GLY A 73 -1.70 4.48 15.18
CA GLY A 73 -2.62 4.39 16.31
C GLY A 73 -2.88 5.75 16.94
N ALA A 74 -4.13 6.01 17.31
CA ALA A 74 -4.45 7.06 18.27
C ALA A 74 -4.41 6.42 19.67
N SER A 75 -3.29 6.53 20.37
CA SER A 75 -3.22 6.14 21.78
C SER A 75 -4.18 7.03 22.58
N PRO A 76 -5.04 6.48 23.47
CA PRO A 76 -5.97 7.29 24.25
C PRO A 76 -5.23 8.40 25.02
N GLY A 77 -5.64 9.65 24.80
CA GLY A 77 -5.02 10.83 25.42
C GLY A 77 -3.85 11.45 24.66
N CYS A 78 -3.35 10.81 23.59
CA CYS A 78 -2.43 11.45 22.66
C CYS A 78 -3.19 12.36 21.70
N LYS A 79 -2.77 13.63 21.61
CA LYS A 79 -3.32 14.57 20.63
C LYS A 79 -2.83 14.30 19.20
N GLU A 80 -1.75 13.54 19.07
CA GLU A 80 -1.11 13.23 17.79
C GLU A 80 -1.12 11.73 17.51
N PRO A 81 -1.29 11.34 16.24
CA PRO A 81 -1.19 9.96 15.80
C PRO A 81 0.21 9.41 16.06
N GLN A 82 0.27 8.21 16.64
CA GLN A 82 1.51 7.49 16.83
C GLN A 82 1.78 6.57 15.65
N VAL A 83 2.94 6.76 15.03
CA VAL A 83 3.43 5.92 13.95
C VAL A 83 4.26 4.80 14.58
N ASN A 84 3.76 3.58 14.48
CA ASN A 84 4.45 2.38 14.93
C ASN A 84 5.11 1.72 13.72
N VAL A 85 6.39 1.43 13.84
CA VAL A 85 7.20 0.78 12.81
C VAL A 85 7.94 -0.38 13.46
N LEU A 86 8.18 -1.43 12.69
CA LEU A 86 8.93 -2.60 13.11
C LEU A 86 10.30 -2.19 13.68
N MET A 87 10.48 -2.35 15.00
CA MET A 87 11.70 -1.92 15.69
C MET A 87 12.98 -2.54 15.11
N PRO A 88 13.04 -3.83 14.75
CA PRO A 88 14.18 -4.41 14.05
C PRO A 88 14.58 -3.69 12.76
N PHE A 89 13.64 -3.13 12.01
CA PHE A 89 13.94 -2.34 10.81
C PHE A 89 14.59 -1.01 11.17
N LEU A 90 14.05 -0.29 12.16
CA LEU A 90 14.63 0.98 12.63
C LEU A 90 16.04 0.78 13.21
N TRP A 91 16.24 -0.28 14.01
CA TRP A 91 17.56 -0.58 14.59
C TRP A 91 18.59 -1.00 13.55
N PHE A 92 18.19 -1.75 12.53
CA PHE A 92 19.09 -2.15 11.46
C PHE A 92 19.74 -0.94 10.78
N TRP A 93 18.99 0.14 10.63
CA TRP A 93 19.47 1.39 10.02
C TRP A 93 20.06 2.39 11.01
N ASP A 94 20.12 2.09 12.31
CA ASP A 94 20.44 3.09 13.36
C ASP A 94 19.57 4.37 13.20
N ALA A 95 18.28 4.16 12.93
CA ALA A 95 17.38 5.21 12.55
C ALA A 95 16.99 6.09 13.76
N TYR A 96 16.91 7.40 13.52
CA TYR A 96 16.48 8.38 14.52
C TYR A 96 15.24 9.15 14.01
N PRO A 97 14.29 9.46 14.91
CA PRO A 97 13.07 10.14 14.53
C PRO A 97 13.33 11.62 14.23
N LEU A 98 12.64 12.13 13.22
CA LEU A 98 12.41 13.53 12.96
C LEU A 98 10.97 13.86 13.34
N PRO A 99 10.73 14.72 14.35
CA PRO A 99 9.39 15.10 14.77
C PRO A 99 8.52 15.56 13.59
N HIS A 100 7.33 14.97 13.45
CA HIS A 100 6.35 15.26 12.39
C HIS A 100 6.77 14.96 10.94
N GLU A 101 7.98 14.43 10.71
CA GLU A 101 8.49 14.14 9.35
C GLU A 101 8.67 12.64 9.10
N GLY A 102 9.15 11.89 10.10
CA GLY A 102 9.42 10.47 9.96
C GLY A 102 10.72 10.05 10.64
N TRP A 103 11.52 9.23 9.96
CA TRP A 103 12.80 8.74 10.47
C TRP A 103 13.88 8.93 9.41
N ASN A 104 15.06 9.32 9.88
CA ASN A 104 16.28 9.34 9.08
C ASN A 104 17.27 8.32 9.62
N TYR A 105 18.29 8.03 8.81
CA TYR A 105 19.48 7.33 9.24
C TYR A 105 20.72 8.05 8.69
N ARG A 106 21.89 7.73 9.26
CA ARG A 106 23.16 8.20 8.71
C ARG A 106 23.79 7.11 7.87
N ASP A 107 24.05 7.42 6.60
CA ASP A 107 24.72 6.47 5.71
C ASP A 107 26.22 6.35 6.02
N ASP A 108 26.89 5.41 5.35
CA ASP A 108 28.34 5.17 5.52
C ASP A 108 29.22 6.38 5.17
N SER A 109 28.69 7.34 4.39
CA SER A 109 29.38 8.60 4.07
C SER A 109 29.23 9.66 5.16
N GLY A 110 28.45 9.37 6.20
CA GLY A 110 28.08 10.32 7.25
C GLY A 110 26.93 11.24 6.86
N THR A 111 26.24 10.98 5.75
CA THR A 111 25.14 11.81 5.26
C THR A 111 23.82 11.33 5.83
N ASP A 112 23.02 12.27 6.33
CA ASP A 112 21.67 11.98 6.80
C ASP A 112 20.73 11.72 5.61
N ARG A 113 20.08 10.55 5.62
CA ARG A 113 19.14 10.12 4.60
C ARG A 113 17.75 9.86 5.19
N PRO A 114 16.68 10.22 4.46
CA PRO A 114 15.34 9.85 4.88
C PRO A 114 15.12 8.36 4.73
N LEU A 115 14.58 7.71 5.76
CA LEU A 115 14.27 6.27 5.78
C LEU A 115 12.78 6.01 5.63
N LEU A 116 11.98 6.76 6.39
CA LEU A 116 10.53 6.64 6.47
C LEU A 116 9.94 8.04 6.55
N ARG A 117 8.78 8.23 5.92
CA ARG A 117 7.93 9.41 6.07
C ARG A 117 6.50 9.00 6.31
N TYR A 118 5.72 9.88 6.92
CA TYR A 118 4.30 9.66 7.10
C TYR A 118 3.52 10.94 6.86
N SER A 119 2.24 10.80 6.53
CA SER A 119 1.34 11.93 6.38
C SER A 119 -0.02 11.62 7.00
N CYS A 120 -0.62 12.70 7.50
CA CYS A 120 -1.97 12.76 8.02
C CYS A 120 -2.69 13.89 7.30
N THR A 121 -3.78 13.58 6.59
CA THR A 121 -4.61 14.61 5.94
C THR A 121 -6.03 14.51 6.46
N PRO A 122 -6.56 15.54 7.14
CA PRO A 122 -7.94 15.53 7.58
C PRO A 122 -8.93 15.40 6.43
N VAL A 123 -9.93 14.53 6.60
CA VAL A 123 -11.05 14.34 5.66
C VAL A 123 -12.34 14.91 6.24
N SER A 124 -12.55 14.71 7.54
CA SER A 124 -13.66 15.28 8.31
C SER A 124 -13.24 15.43 9.77
N ASP A 125 -14.14 15.93 10.63
CA ASP A 125 -13.88 16.07 12.07
C ASP A 125 -13.56 14.73 12.76
N GLU A 126 -13.98 13.60 12.17
CA GLU A 126 -13.81 12.25 12.74
C GLU A 126 -12.82 11.38 11.97
N TRP A 127 -12.42 11.77 10.76
CA TRP A 127 -11.66 10.92 9.85
C TRP A 127 -10.45 11.63 9.25
N ASN A 128 -9.33 10.92 9.21
CA ASN A 128 -8.09 11.33 8.58
C ASN A 128 -7.64 10.28 7.56
N ASN A 129 -7.00 10.76 6.50
CA ASN A 129 -6.20 9.95 5.60
C ASN A 129 -4.81 9.77 6.17
N TRP A 130 -4.36 8.53 6.10
CA TRP A 130 -3.17 8.04 6.74
C TRP A 130 -2.27 7.39 5.71
N CYS A 131 -0.99 7.74 5.71
CA CYS A 131 0.00 7.11 4.84
C CYS A 131 1.33 6.99 5.58
N ILE A 132 1.96 5.82 5.49
CA ILE A 132 3.35 5.60 5.89
C ILE A 132 4.08 5.06 4.67
N GLU A 133 5.18 5.70 4.33
CA GLU A 133 6.06 5.29 3.23
C GLU A 133 7.48 5.07 3.72
N VAL A 134 8.12 4.01 3.26
CA VAL A 134 9.55 3.75 3.47
C VAL A 134 10.29 3.85 2.16
N ARG A 135 11.59 4.11 2.21
CA ARG A 135 12.44 3.96 1.04
C ARG A 135 12.51 2.48 0.63
N GLY A 136 12.27 2.21 -0.64
CA GLY A 136 12.13 0.88 -1.21
C GLY A 136 13.46 0.14 -1.29
N ASP A 137 14.52 0.82 -1.71
CA ASP A 137 15.87 0.22 -1.71
C ASP A 137 16.31 -0.18 -0.30
N GLU A 138 16.09 0.66 0.70
CA GLU A 138 16.39 0.37 2.10
C GLU A 138 15.53 -0.77 2.67
N LEU A 139 14.24 -0.81 2.32
CA LEU A 139 13.36 -1.93 2.69
C LEU A 139 13.88 -3.24 2.11
N ARG A 140 14.15 -3.28 0.81
CA ARG A 140 14.63 -4.48 0.11
C ARG A 140 16.00 -4.92 0.61
N HIS A 141 16.90 -3.97 0.88
CA HIS A 141 18.19 -4.27 1.47
C HIS A 141 18.04 -4.94 2.84
N TYR A 142 17.18 -4.39 3.70
CA TYR A 142 16.86 -5.01 5.00
C TYR A 142 16.30 -6.42 4.83
N LEU A 143 15.29 -6.61 3.96
CA LEU A 143 14.67 -7.91 3.73
C LEU A 143 15.69 -8.95 3.25
N ALA A 144 16.55 -8.58 2.29
CA ALA A 144 17.59 -9.44 1.76
C ALA A 144 18.61 -9.85 2.83
N ILE A 145 19.11 -8.90 3.65
CA ILE A 145 20.08 -9.18 4.70
C ILE A 145 19.47 -10.05 5.82
N GLN A 146 18.21 -9.82 6.17
CA GLN A 146 17.51 -10.59 7.20
C GLN A 146 16.94 -11.92 6.70
N GLY A 147 17.01 -12.21 5.39
CA GLY A 147 16.41 -13.41 4.80
C GLY A 147 14.89 -13.43 4.88
N LYS A 148 14.25 -12.25 4.81
CA LYS A 148 12.82 -12.04 4.95
C LYS A 148 12.16 -11.64 3.64
N ILE A 149 10.83 -11.66 3.61
CA ILE A 149 9.98 -11.10 2.56
C ILE A 149 8.93 -10.17 3.18
N ALA A 150 8.53 -9.14 2.44
CA ALA A 150 7.39 -8.32 2.80
C ALA A 150 6.14 -8.79 2.02
N ILE A 151 5.04 -8.94 2.75
CA ILE A 151 3.72 -9.28 2.24
C ILE A 151 2.84 -8.05 2.38
N PHE A 152 2.29 -7.59 1.27
CA PHE A 152 1.39 -6.45 1.24
C PHE A 152 -0.02 -6.94 0.95
N HIS A 153 -0.94 -6.63 1.85
CA HIS A 153 -2.37 -6.73 1.59
C HIS A 153 -2.87 -5.37 1.13
N CYS A 154 -3.61 -5.33 0.02
CA CYS A 154 -4.21 -4.10 -0.47
C CYS A 154 -5.67 -4.29 -0.80
N ALA A 155 -6.45 -3.24 -0.56
CA ALA A 155 -7.81 -3.11 -1.04
C ALA A 155 -8.04 -1.69 -1.55
N PHE A 156 -8.74 -1.60 -2.67
CA PHE A 156 -9.15 -0.36 -3.28
C PHE A 156 -10.59 -0.51 -3.73
N ARG A 157 -11.36 0.56 -3.57
CA ARG A 157 -12.74 0.66 -3.97
C ARG A 157 -13.00 2.06 -4.49
N GLN A 158 -13.64 2.17 -5.64
CA GLN A 158 -14.08 3.44 -6.20
C GLN A 158 -15.50 3.30 -6.75
N VAL A 159 -16.34 4.28 -6.45
CA VAL A 159 -17.67 4.45 -7.02
C VAL A 159 -17.62 5.58 -8.04
N SER A 160 -18.18 5.34 -9.21
CA SER A 160 -18.32 6.29 -10.31
C SER A 160 -19.78 6.43 -10.72
N MET A 161 -20.23 7.64 -11.06
CA MET A 161 -21.57 7.88 -11.61
C MET A 161 -21.71 7.39 -13.06
N ARG A 162 -20.61 6.96 -13.70
CA ARG A 162 -20.68 6.33 -15.03
C ARG A 162 -21.17 4.91 -14.85
N GLU A 163 -22.31 4.59 -15.43
CA GLU A 163 -22.86 3.23 -15.43
C GLU A 163 -22.14 2.35 -16.45
N VAL A 164 -21.84 1.11 -16.02
CA VAL A 164 -21.53 0.00 -16.91
C VAL A 164 -22.70 -0.97 -16.90
N ALA A 165 -23.06 -1.51 -18.06
CA ALA A 165 -24.22 -2.40 -18.17
C ALA A 165 -23.95 -3.83 -17.70
N LEU A 166 -22.67 -4.23 -17.61
CA LEU A 166 -22.25 -5.59 -17.33
C LEU A 166 -21.25 -5.62 -16.18
N GLU A 167 -21.45 -6.58 -15.28
CA GLU A 167 -20.46 -6.97 -14.29
C GLU A 167 -19.22 -7.53 -15.01
N PHE A 168 -18.04 -7.17 -14.49
CA PHE A 168 -16.76 -7.65 -14.95
C PHE A 168 -15.91 -8.04 -13.75
N SER A 169 -15.35 -9.24 -13.77
CA SER A 169 -14.36 -9.65 -12.79
C SER A 169 -13.24 -10.39 -13.50
N ASP A 170 -12.03 -10.10 -13.09
CA ASP A 170 -10.83 -10.73 -13.61
C ASP A 170 -9.78 -10.81 -12.49
N SER A 171 -8.85 -11.75 -12.61
CA SER A 171 -7.81 -11.97 -11.63
C SER A 171 -6.42 -11.99 -12.25
N PHE A 172 -5.46 -11.43 -11.52
CA PHE A 172 -4.06 -11.36 -11.91
C PHE A 172 -3.23 -12.24 -11.01
N HIS A 173 -2.49 -13.15 -11.65
CA HIS A 173 -1.69 -14.16 -10.97
C HIS A 173 -0.25 -14.12 -11.51
N LYS A 174 0.69 -13.87 -10.60
CA LYS A 174 2.14 -13.92 -10.80
C LYS A 174 2.81 -14.52 -9.57
N GLU A 175 4.07 -14.95 -9.70
CA GLU A 175 4.83 -15.47 -8.56
C GLU A 175 4.86 -14.49 -7.37
N TRP A 176 4.81 -13.20 -7.65
CA TRP A 176 4.91 -12.13 -6.66
C TRP A 176 3.55 -11.46 -6.35
N ALA A 177 2.44 -11.83 -6.98
CA ALA A 177 1.15 -11.18 -6.74
C ALA A 177 -0.06 -12.03 -7.12
N ASP A 178 -1.10 -11.93 -6.30
CA ASP A 178 -2.44 -12.46 -6.53
C ASP A 178 -3.46 -11.35 -6.25
N LEU A 179 -4.08 -10.83 -7.32
CA LEU A 179 -5.01 -9.70 -7.27
C LEU A 179 -6.33 -10.07 -7.93
N LEU A 180 -7.43 -9.54 -7.39
CA LEU A 180 -8.78 -9.66 -7.91
C LEU A 180 -9.32 -8.26 -8.22
N LEU A 181 -9.75 -8.06 -9.45
CA LEU A 181 -10.49 -6.89 -9.90
C LEU A 181 -11.96 -7.26 -10.07
N GLN A 182 -12.84 -6.42 -9.54
CA GLN A 182 -14.28 -6.55 -9.64
C GLN A 182 -14.87 -5.21 -10.06
N VAL A 183 -15.80 -5.24 -11.00
CA VAL A 183 -16.53 -4.09 -11.49
C VAL A 183 -17.99 -4.49 -11.55
N GLN A 184 -18.83 -3.76 -10.84
CA GLN A 184 -20.25 -4.09 -10.75
C GLN A 184 -21.12 -2.83 -10.86
N PRO A 185 -22.24 -2.88 -11.59
CA PRO A 185 -23.26 -1.84 -11.51
C PRO A 185 -23.80 -1.77 -10.09
N CYS A 186 -24.09 -0.56 -9.60
CA CYS A 186 -24.68 -0.33 -8.29
C CYS A 186 -25.63 0.87 -8.33
N VAL A 187 -26.40 1.06 -7.24
CA VAL A 187 -27.28 2.22 -7.08
C VAL A 187 -26.93 2.92 -5.78
N ILE A 188 -26.57 4.19 -5.86
CA ILE A 188 -26.27 5.05 -4.71
C ILE A 188 -27.27 6.20 -4.72
N ASP A 189 -28.07 6.32 -3.65
CA ASP A 189 -29.11 7.36 -3.51
C ASP A 189 -30.05 7.48 -4.73
N GLY A 190 -30.40 6.34 -5.33
CA GLY A 190 -31.27 6.27 -6.51
C GLY A 190 -30.58 6.57 -7.84
N VAL A 191 -29.26 6.80 -7.85
CA VAL A 191 -28.45 7.05 -9.04
C VAL A 191 -27.72 5.78 -9.47
N HIS A 192 -27.96 5.35 -10.70
CA HIS A 192 -27.22 4.26 -11.34
C HIS A 192 -25.73 4.62 -11.46
N SER A 193 -24.89 3.76 -10.92
CA SER A 193 -23.46 3.97 -10.71
C SER A 193 -22.70 2.68 -11.02
N THR A 194 -21.37 2.78 -11.02
CA THR A 194 -20.47 1.63 -11.11
C THR A 194 -19.50 1.65 -9.95
N GLU A 195 -19.29 0.48 -9.37
CA GLU A 195 -18.25 0.25 -8.38
C GLU A 195 -17.11 -0.55 -9.01
N VAL A 196 -15.88 -0.10 -8.77
CA VAL A 196 -14.63 -0.76 -9.12
C VAL A 196 -13.92 -1.13 -7.82
N GLY A 197 -13.55 -2.39 -7.67
CA GLY A 197 -12.83 -2.92 -6.52
C GLY A 197 -11.58 -3.67 -6.96
N LEU A 198 -10.45 -3.39 -6.35
CA LEU A 198 -9.21 -4.15 -6.53
C LEU A 198 -8.76 -4.63 -5.14
N SER A 199 -8.55 -5.93 -4.95
CA SER A 199 -8.07 -6.46 -3.68
C SER A 199 -7.15 -7.65 -3.89
N GLY A 200 -6.24 -7.87 -2.95
CA GLY A 200 -5.34 -9.01 -3.04
C GLY A 200 -4.08 -8.85 -2.23
N THR A 201 -3.07 -9.62 -2.61
CA THR A 201 -1.78 -9.68 -1.93
C THR A 201 -0.64 -9.64 -2.94
N TYR A 202 0.45 -8.98 -2.58
CA TYR A 202 1.70 -9.02 -3.35
C TYR A 202 2.93 -9.05 -2.44
N PHE A 203 4.06 -9.49 -2.99
CA PHE A 203 5.30 -9.77 -2.28
C PHE A 203 6.43 -8.88 -2.77
N VAL A 204 7.25 -8.38 -1.83
CA VAL A 204 8.49 -7.66 -2.11
C VAL A 204 9.65 -8.41 -1.47
N ARG A 205 10.76 -8.53 -2.21
CA ARG A 205 11.99 -9.23 -1.83
C ARG A 205 13.19 -8.29 -1.79
#